data_AF-A0A7Y1T9L9-F1
#
_entry.id   AF-A0A7Y1T9L9-F1
#
_cell.length_a   1.000
_cell.length_b   1.000
_cell.length_c   1.000
_cell.angle_alpha   90.00
_cell.angle_beta   90.00
_cell.angle_gamma   90.00
#
_symmetry.space_group_name_H-M   'P 1'
#
loop_
_entity.id
_entity.type
_entity.pdbx_description
1 polymer ?
#
loop_
_entity_poly.entity_id
_entity_poly.type
_entity_poly.pdbx_seq_one_letter_code
_entity_poly.pdbx_strand_id
1 'polypeptide(L)'
;MQVETQADEFERQVSASVNKQGVDFAELQKQFRRELQQKLIEQTSELKAKLDMRDVEAHYRDEQIKHLKAQLLDSASMAAATSVGQGTTGVSLREAVIELEAKGVSFVLTLPAVRPINIPAADVDSFCADPEGFVAARLGMDRKIYLSWIAHAKCPVCVASTSDADSCGARLEIVHPRQFVPDFSNRCESHQGSGQGQFKAGGE
;
A
#
# COMPACT_ATOMS: atom_id res chain seq x y z
N MET A 1 45.50 44.79 16.39
CA MET A 1 46.75 45.56 16.51
C MET A 1 47.79 44.89 17.42
N GLN A 2 47.63 44.80 18.75
CA GLN A 2 48.66 44.16 19.62
C GLN A 2 48.90 42.66 19.34
N VAL A 3 47.84 41.91 19.00
CA VAL A 3 47.91 40.47 18.69
C VAL A 3 48.61 40.21 17.35
N GLU A 4 48.37 41.05 16.35
CA GLU A 4 49.05 40.97 15.04
C GLU A 4 50.52 41.32 15.17
N THR A 5 50.86 42.35 15.94
CA THR A 5 52.26 42.71 16.19
C THR A 5 53.02 41.62 16.96
N GLN A 6 52.37 40.93 17.91
CA GLN A 6 52.95 39.79 18.61
C GLN A 6 53.12 38.57 17.68
N ALA A 7 52.15 38.32 16.79
CA ALA A 7 52.25 37.24 15.81
C ALA A 7 53.41 37.47 14.82
N ASP A 8 53.57 38.70 14.33
CA ASP A 8 54.66 39.08 13.42
C ASP A 8 56.05 38.97 14.08
N GLU A 9 56.17 39.40 15.35
CA GLU A 9 57.41 39.23 16.13
C GLU A 9 57.75 37.75 16.36
N PHE A 10 56.74 36.94 16.68
CA PHE A 10 56.91 35.50 16.88
C PHE A 10 57.32 34.78 15.58
N GLU A 11 56.70 35.12 14.44
CA GLU A 11 57.07 34.58 13.12
C GLU A 11 58.52 34.96 12.74
N ARG A 12 58.94 36.20 13.04
CA ARG A 12 60.34 36.63 12.88
C ARG A 12 61.29 35.84 13.78
N GLN A 13 60.92 35.59 15.03
CA GLN A 13 61.75 34.82 15.96
C GLN A 13 61.89 33.34 15.55
N VAL A 14 60.79 32.73 15.10
CA VAL A 14 60.77 31.34 14.62
C VAL A 14 61.57 31.21 13.32
N SER A 15 61.35 32.08 12.34
CA SER A 15 62.09 32.05 11.07
C SER A 15 63.60 32.20 11.28
N ALA A 16 64.05 33.11 12.15
CA ALA A 16 65.46 33.29 12.48
C ALA A 16 66.08 32.09 13.21
N SER A 17 65.30 31.38 14.03
CA SER A 17 65.77 30.21 14.78
C SER A 17 65.86 28.96 13.91
N VAL A 18 64.88 28.76 13.02
CA VAL A 18 64.84 27.63 12.07
C VAL A 18 65.92 27.78 10.99
N ASN A 19 66.15 28.99 10.48
CA ASN A 19 67.22 29.25 9.51
C ASN A 19 68.63 28.98 10.10
N LYS A 20 68.83 29.21 11.41
CA LYS A 20 70.09 28.86 12.11
C LYS A 20 70.34 27.35 12.20
N GLN A 21 69.29 26.54 12.12
CA GLN A 21 69.38 25.08 12.09
C GLN A 21 69.61 24.53 10.67
N GLY A 22 69.82 25.40 9.67
CA GLY A 22 70.11 25.01 8.29
C GLY A 22 68.88 24.70 7.44
N VAL A 23 67.68 24.99 7.94
CA VAL A 23 66.40 24.77 7.24
C VAL A 23 65.87 26.11 6.75
N ASP A 24 65.62 26.25 5.45
CA ASP A 24 65.00 27.46 4.87
C ASP A 24 63.50 27.51 5.21
N PHE A 25 63.16 28.24 6.27
CA PHE A 25 61.79 28.39 6.75
C PHE A 25 60.86 29.02 5.70
N ALA A 26 61.37 29.93 4.86
CA ALA A 26 60.56 30.65 3.88
C ALA A 26 60.16 29.73 2.71
N GLU A 27 61.08 28.91 2.21
CA GLU A 27 60.77 27.94 1.16
C GLU A 27 59.81 26.85 1.68
N LEU A 28 59.98 26.40 2.92
CA LEU A 28 59.08 25.43 3.55
C LEU A 28 57.65 25.98 3.71
N GLN A 29 57.50 27.23 4.19
CA GLN A 29 56.21 27.90 4.29
C GLN A 29 55.55 28.05 2.91
N LYS A 30 56.33 28.37 1.87
CA LYS A 30 55.86 28.49 0.49
C LYS A 30 55.45 27.13 -0.11
N GLN A 31 56.13 26.04 0.25
CA GLN A 31 55.74 24.68 -0.14
C GLN A 31 54.43 24.27 0.54
N PHE A 32 54.31 24.45 1.85
CA PHE A 32 53.06 24.16 2.57
C PHE A 32 51.87 24.95 2.03
N ARG A 33 52.04 26.25 1.73
CA ARG A 33 50.99 27.05 1.10
C ARG A 33 50.59 26.51 -0.28
N ARG A 34 51.55 26.08 -1.10
CA ARG A 34 51.28 25.46 -2.41
C ARG A 34 50.53 24.14 -2.27
N GLU A 35 50.97 23.25 -1.36
CA GLU A 35 50.32 21.97 -1.12
C GLU A 35 48.89 22.15 -0.58
N LEU A 36 48.69 23.08 0.35
CA LEU A 36 47.36 23.39 0.88
C LEU A 36 46.44 23.95 -0.22
N GLN A 37 46.96 24.86 -1.04
CA GLN A 37 46.22 25.41 -2.18
C GLN A 37 45.86 24.33 -3.20
N GLN A 38 46.78 23.40 -3.48
CA GLN A 38 46.55 22.29 -4.39
C GLN A 38 45.46 21.35 -3.84
N LYS A 39 45.51 20.99 -2.56
CA LYS A 39 44.46 20.20 -1.90
C LYS A 39 43.10 20.91 -1.93
N LEU A 40 43.06 22.20 -1.69
CA LEU A 40 41.82 22.98 -1.76
C LEU A 40 41.25 22.97 -3.18
N ILE A 41 42.09 23.17 -4.21
CA ILE A 41 41.65 23.12 -5.61
C ILE A 41 41.14 21.72 -5.94
N GLU A 42 41.85 20.67 -5.53
CA GLU A 42 41.47 19.28 -5.78
C GLU A 42 40.14 18.90 -5.11
N GLN A 43 39.96 19.25 -3.84
CA GLN A 43 38.68 18.98 -3.16
C GLN A 43 37.54 19.82 -3.74
N THR A 44 37.80 21.06 -4.12
CA THR A 44 36.79 21.93 -4.73
C THR A 44 36.40 21.41 -6.11
N SER A 45 37.35 20.95 -6.92
CA SER A 45 37.07 20.38 -8.25
C SER A 45 36.34 19.04 -8.14
N GLU A 46 36.68 18.21 -7.17
CA GLU A 46 35.99 16.95 -6.91
C GLU A 46 34.53 17.18 -6.49
N LEU A 47 34.28 18.09 -5.55
CA LEU A 47 32.94 18.45 -5.13
C LEU A 47 32.12 19.05 -6.27
N LYS A 48 32.74 19.91 -7.09
CA LYS A 48 32.10 20.49 -8.26
C LYS A 48 31.68 19.43 -9.27
N ALA A 49 32.56 18.46 -9.57
CA ALA A 49 32.23 17.35 -10.46
C ALA A 49 31.08 16.48 -9.91
N LYS A 50 31.01 16.27 -8.58
CA LYS A 50 29.88 15.56 -7.95
C LYS A 50 28.57 16.35 -8.06
N LEU A 51 28.61 17.68 -7.93
CA LEU A 51 27.44 18.54 -8.13
C LEU A 51 26.98 18.50 -9.58
N ASP A 52 27.88 18.67 -10.54
CA ASP A 52 27.56 18.63 -11.97
C ASP A 52 26.89 17.29 -12.35
N MET A 53 27.37 16.17 -11.80
CA MET A 53 26.76 14.85 -11.99
C MET A 53 25.34 14.76 -11.40
N ARG A 54 25.10 15.34 -10.22
CA ARG A 54 23.78 15.39 -9.58
C ARG A 54 22.80 16.28 -10.35
N ASP A 55 23.27 17.40 -10.90
CA ASP A 55 22.44 18.30 -11.70
C ASP A 55 21.95 17.63 -12.99
N VAL A 56 22.82 16.87 -13.66
CA VAL A 56 22.44 16.06 -14.83
C VAL A 56 21.40 14.98 -14.44
N GLU A 57 21.60 14.29 -13.31
CA GLU A 57 20.67 13.28 -12.83
C GLU A 57 19.30 13.87 -12.47
N ALA A 58 19.27 15.06 -11.85
CA ALA A 58 18.05 15.78 -11.54
C ALA A 58 17.30 16.17 -12.82
N HIS A 59 18.00 16.75 -13.80
CA HIS A 59 17.41 17.11 -15.09
C HIS A 59 16.81 15.88 -15.81
N TYR A 60 17.52 14.76 -15.80
CA TYR A 60 17.02 13.52 -16.41
C TYR A 60 15.75 13.00 -15.71
N ARG A 61 15.70 13.04 -14.37
CA ARG A 61 14.49 12.69 -13.61
C ARG A 61 13.32 13.61 -13.91
N ASP A 62 13.56 14.90 -14.02
CA ASP A 62 12.50 15.87 -14.33
C ASP A 62 11.89 15.61 -15.72
N GLU A 63 12.71 15.30 -16.72
CA GLU A 63 12.22 14.92 -18.05
C GLU A 63 11.44 13.59 -18.02
N GLN A 64 11.89 12.59 -17.25
CA GLN A 64 11.13 11.36 -17.06
C GLN A 64 9.78 11.61 -16.39
N ILE A 65 9.73 12.45 -15.35
CA ILE A 65 8.50 12.80 -14.65
C ILE A 65 7.54 13.53 -15.59
N LYS A 66 8.03 14.48 -16.39
CA LYS A 66 7.22 15.19 -17.39
C LYS A 66 6.64 14.20 -18.41
N HIS A 67 7.47 13.28 -18.91
CA HIS A 67 7.04 12.26 -19.87
C HIS A 67 5.95 11.34 -19.30
N LEU A 68 6.15 10.81 -18.09
CA LEU A 68 5.17 9.95 -17.42
C LEU A 68 3.86 10.70 -17.11
N LYS A 69 3.94 11.97 -16.67
CA LYS A 69 2.75 12.80 -16.46
C LYS A 69 1.99 13.03 -17.76
N ALA A 70 2.67 13.24 -18.88
CA ALA A 70 2.03 13.38 -20.18
C ALA A 70 1.33 12.07 -20.60
N GLN A 71 1.96 10.90 -20.39
CA GLN A 71 1.34 9.60 -20.66
C GLN A 71 0.13 9.32 -19.77
N LEU A 72 0.19 9.69 -18.48
CA LEU A 72 -0.97 9.58 -17.58
C LEU A 72 -2.12 10.48 -18.02
N LEU A 73 -1.83 11.71 -18.45
CA LEU A 73 -2.85 12.62 -18.97
C LEU A 73 -3.49 12.07 -20.25
N ASP A 74 -2.65 11.57 -21.16
CA ASP A 74 -3.09 11.00 -22.44
C ASP A 74 -3.95 9.74 -22.23
N SER A 75 -3.45 8.78 -21.44
CA SER A 75 -4.22 7.58 -21.07
C SER A 75 -5.51 7.90 -20.32
N ALA A 76 -5.53 8.90 -19.43
CA ALA A 76 -6.76 9.34 -18.76
C ALA A 76 -7.74 9.97 -19.76
N SER A 77 -7.24 10.77 -20.72
CA SER A 77 -8.07 11.35 -21.78
C SER A 77 -8.61 10.29 -22.74
N MET A 78 -7.82 9.27 -23.07
CA MET A 78 -8.24 8.11 -23.88
C MET A 78 -9.23 7.24 -23.12
N ALA A 79 -9.05 7.02 -21.82
CA ALA A 79 -10.01 6.33 -20.97
C ALA A 79 -11.33 7.10 -20.88
N ALA A 80 -11.28 8.43 -20.76
CA ALA A 80 -12.45 9.29 -20.81
C ALA A 80 -13.13 9.29 -22.20
N ALA A 81 -12.35 9.30 -23.29
CA ALA A 81 -12.89 9.25 -24.64
C ALA A 81 -13.49 7.86 -24.96
N THR A 82 -12.88 6.78 -24.45
CA THR A 82 -13.37 5.40 -24.63
C THR A 82 -14.58 5.13 -23.75
N SER A 83 -14.65 5.69 -22.54
CA SER A 83 -15.87 5.64 -21.71
C SER A 83 -17.02 6.45 -22.30
N VAL A 84 -16.72 7.50 -23.08
CA VAL A 84 -17.72 8.23 -23.88
C VAL A 84 -18.09 7.47 -25.17
N GLY A 85 -17.21 6.64 -25.71
CA GLY A 85 -17.38 5.94 -26.99
C GLY A 85 -18.00 4.54 -26.92
N GLN A 86 -17.94 3.85 -25.78
CA GLN A 86 -18.52 2.51 -25.60
C GLN A 86 -19.58 2.51 -24.49
N GLY A 87 -20.78 3.01 -24.82
CA GLY A 87 -21.95 2.89 -23.96
C GLY A 87 -22.82 4.14 -23.99
N THR A 88 -23.80 4.12 -24.87
CA THR A 88 -24.93 5.04 -24.98
C THR A 88 -25.32 5.77 -23.69
N THR A 89 -25.46 7.09 -23.81
CA THR A 89 -25.95 8.08 -22.82
C THR A 89 -24.93 8.43 -21.74
N GLY A 90 -24.54 9.71 -21.66
CA GLY A 90 -23.78 10.29 -20.55
C GLY A 90 -24.60 10.36 -19.24
N VAL A 91 -25.41 9.34 -19.02
CA VAL A 91 -26.25 9.12 -17.87
C VAL A 91 -25.38 8.28 -16.93
N SER A 92 -25.10 8.81 -15.75
CA SER A 92 -24.39 8.04 -14.72
C SER A 92 -25.09 6.69 -14.53
N LEU A 93 -24.36 5.60 -14.30
CA LEU A 93 -24.95 4.27 -14.05
C LEU A 93 -26.13 4.36 -13.06
N ARG A 94 -25.99 5.23 -12.05
CA ARG A 94 -27.01 5.58 -11.08
C ARG A 94 -28.29 6.14 -11.71
N GLU A 95 -28.18 7.09 -12.63
CA GLU A 95 -29.32 7.70 -13.31
C GLU A 95 -30.03 6.69 -14.22
N ALA A 96 -29.30 5.78 -14.87
CA ALA A 96 -29.88 4.72 -15.68
C ALA A 96 -30.64 3.70 -14.81
N VAL A 97 -30.10 3.33 -13.65
CA VAL A 97 -30.77 2.45 -12.68
C VAL A 97 -32.03 3.10 -12.13
N ILE A 98 -32.00 4.41 -11.83
CA ILE A 98 -33.19 5.17 -11.40
C ILE A 98 -34.26 5.22 -12.50
N GLU A 99 -33.86 5.44 -13.76
CA GLU A 99 -34.79 5.46 -14.89
C GLU A 99 -35.46 4.09 -15.10
N LEU A 100 -34.71 3.00 -14.93
CA LEU A 100 -35.25 1.64 -15.00
C LEU A 100 -36.25 1.38 -13.87
N GLU A 101 -35.95 1.80 -12.65
CA GLU A 101 -36.88 1.69 -11.51
C GLU A 101 -38.16 2.51 -11.76
N ALA A 102 -38.03 3.72 -12.32
CA ALA A 102 -39.18 4.56 -12.72
C ALA A 102 -40.04 3.91 -13.82
N LYS A 103 -39.45 3.05 -14.67
CA LYS A 103 -40.15 2.24 -15.69
C LYS A 103 -40.74 0.94 -15.12
N GLY A 104 -40.63 0.71 -13.82
CA GLY A 104 -41.20 -0.46 -13.14
C GLY A 104 -40.27 -1.67 -13.06
N VAL A 105 -38.97 -1.50 -13.34
CA VAL A 105 -37.96 -2.56 -13.15
C VAL A 105 -37.56 -2.61 -11.67
N SER A 106 -37.65 -3.79 -11.04
CA SER A 106 -37.18 -3.99 -9.67
C SER A 106 -35.87 -4.77 -9.63
N PHE A 107 -34.88 -4.28 -8.89
CA PHE A 107 -33.65 -5.01 -8.64
C PHE A 107 -33.81 -5.89 -7.41
N VAL A 108 -33.53 -7.18 -7.57
CA VAL A 108 -33.76 -8.18 -6.52
C VAL A 108 -32.55 -9.10 -6.41
N LEU A 109 -32.05 -9.27 -5.19
CA LEU A 109 -31.03 -10.24 -4.84
C LEU A 109 -31.70 -11.48 -4.25
N THR A 110 -31.48 -12.63 -4.88
CA THR A 110 -31.97 -13.93 -4.41
C THR A 110 -30.85 -14.68 -3.71
N LEU A 111 -31.07 -15.04 -2.45
CA LEU A 111 -30.13 -15.81 -1.63
C LEU A 111 -30.77 -17.14 -1.19
N PRO A 112 -29.97 -18.20 -0.94
CA PRO A 112 -30.50 -19.46 -0.45
C PRO A 112 -31.20 -19.27 0.90
N ALA A 113 -32.32 -19.96 1.12
CA ALA A 113 -33.05 -19.97 2.39
C ALA A 113 -33.48 -18.58 2.95
N VAL A 114 -33.51 -17.54 2.11
CA VAL A 114 -34.00 -16.20 2.48
C VAL A 114 -34.99 -15.69 1.45
N ARG A 115 -35.96 -14.88 1.89
CA ARG A 115 -36.81 -14.11 0.99
C ARG A 115 -35.92 -13.24 0.07
N PRO A 116 -36.25 -13.10 -1.23
CA PRO A 116 -35.54 -12.18 -2.10
C PRO A 116 -35.50 -10.76 -1.51
N ILE A 117 -34.33 -10.12 -1.60
CA ILE A 117 -34.07 -8.79 -1.06
C ILE A 117 -34.18 -7.80 -2.20
N ASN A 118 -35.12 -6.86 -2.09
CA ASN A 118 -35.19 -5.75 -3.04
C ASN A 118 -34.07 -4.74 -2.76
N ILE A 119 -33.39 -4.31 -3.82
CA ILE A 119 -32.35 -3.28 -3.78
C ILE A 119 -32.92 -2.03 -4.47
N PRO A 120 -33.26 -0.96 -3.72
CA PRO A 120 -33.72 0.29 -4.31
C PRO A 120 -32.66 0.89 -5.23
N ALA A 121 -33.05 1.60 -6.30
CA ALA A 121 -32.07 2.23 -7.20
C ALA A 121 -31.12 3.19 -6.47
N ALA A 122 -31.64 3.89 -5.46
CA ALA A 122 -30.87 4.81 -4.62
C ALA A 122 -29.76 4.12 -3.81
N ASP A 123 -29.91 2.82 -3.52
CA ASP A 123 -29.00 2.04 -2.69
C ASP A 123 -27.97 1.25 -3.53
N VAL A 124 -28.10 1.24 -4.87
CA VAL A 124 -27.24 0.43 -5.75
C VAL A 124 -25.77 0.81 -5.63
N ASP A 125 -25.44 2.09 -5.49
CA ASP A 125 -24.05 2.53 -5.30
C ASP A 125 -23.46 1.97 -3.99
N SER A 126 -24.27 1.97 -2.92
CA SER A 126 -23.86 1.42 -1.62
C SER A 126 -23.70 -0.10 -1.68
N PHE A 127 -24.61 -0.78 -2.38
CA PHE A 127 -24.52 -2.21 -2.63
C PHE A 127 -23.28 -2.56 -3.47
N CYS A 128 -22.97 -1.80 -4.51
CA CYS A 128 -21.79 -2.04 -5.35
C CYS A 128 -20.47 -1.82 -4.60
N ALA A 129 -20.43 -0.86 -3.67
CA ALA A 129 -19.24 -0.57 -2.87
C ALA A 129 -18.94 -1.68 -1.85
N ASP A 130 -19.95 -2.21 -1.15
CA ASP A 130 -19.82 -3.31 -0.19
C ASP A 130 -21.05 -4.22 -0.19
N PRO A 131 -21.12 -5.21 -1.11
CA PRO A 131 -22.27 -6.11 -1.22
C PRO A 131 -22.50 -6.94 0.04
N GLU A 132 -21.41 -7.38 0.69
CA GLU A 132 -21.48 -8.28 1.84
C GLU A 132 -21.98 -7.56 3.08
N GLY A 133 -21.44 -6.37 3.37
CA GLY A 133 -21.89 -5.53 4.46
C GLY A 133 -23.33 -5.06 4.27
N PHE A 134 -23.70 -4.68 3.04
CA PHE A 134 -25.07 -4.28 2.71
C PHE A 134 -26.08 -5.39 3.03
N VAL A 135 -25.81 -6.62 2.57
CA VAL A 135 -26.70 -7.76 2.80
C VAL A 135 -26.71 -8.16 4.27
N ALA A 136 -25.55 -8.21 4.93
CA ALA A 136 -25.47 -8.51 6.37
C ALA A 136 -26.33 -7.54 7.19
N ALA A 137 -26.25 -6.25 6.90
CA ALA A 137 -27.07 -5.23 7.54
C ALA A 137 -28.58 -5.41 7.27
N ARG A 138 -28.96 -5.70 6.01
CA ARG A 138 -30.37 -5.99 5.65
C ARG A 138 -30.93 -7.24 6.33
N LEU A 139 -30.08 -8.23 6.61
CA LEU A 139 -30.46 -9.44 7.35
C LEU A 139 -30.43 -9.25 8.87
N GLY A 140 -29.82 -8.16 9.36
CA GLY A 140 -29.68 -7.86 10.79
C GLY A 140 -28.63 -8.73 11.47
N MET A 141 -27.53 -9.06 10.76
CA MET A 141 -26.48 -9.95 11.23
C MET A 141 -25.12 -9.26 11.18
N ASP A 142 -24.21 -9.70 12.04
CA ASP A 142 -22.81 -9.30 11.95
C ASP A 142 -22.18 -9.82 10.64
N ARG A 143 -21.31 -9.01 10.02
CA ARG A 143 -20.67 -9.33 8.74
C ARG A 143 -19.93 -10.66 8.78
N LYS A 144 -19.23 -10.99 9.87
CA LYS A 144 -18.47 -12.25 9.98
C LYS A 144 -19.41 -13.46 10.01
N ILE A 145 -20.54 -13.34 10.71
CA ILE A 145 -21.55 -14.40 10.78
C ILE A 145 -22.21 -14.58 9.41
N TYR A 146 -22.56 -13.49 8.73
CA TYR A 146 -23.10 -13.53 7.37
C TYR A 146 -22.14 -14.22 6.40
N LEU A 147 -20.84 -13.91 6.45
CA LEU A 147 -19.83 -14.52 5.60
C LEU A 147 -19.68 -16.03 5.85
N SER A 148 -19.71 -16.45 7.12
CA SER A 148 -19.70 -17.86 7.48
C SER A 148 -20.97 -18.57 6.98
N TRP A 149 -22.12 -17.94 7.14
CA TRP A 149 -23.41 -18.46 6.68
C TRP A 149 -23.48 -18.57 5.15
N ILE A 150 -23.07 -17.55 4.38
CA ILE A 150 -23.17 -17.59 2.92
C ILE A 150 -22.22 -18.64 2.32
N ALA A 151 -21.07 -18.88 2.96
CA ALA A 151 -20.17 -19.97 2.60
C ALA A 151 -20.86 -21.34 2.82
N HIS A 152 -21.47 -21.54 4.00
CA HIS A 152 -22.28 -22.74 4.30
C HIS A 152 -23.46 -22.90 3.33
N ALA A 153 -24.18 -21.83 3.03
CA ALA A 153 -25.34 -21.86 2.16
C ALA A 153 -24.99 -22.20 0.70
N LYS A 154 -23.81 -21.77 0.23
CA LYS A 154 -23.29 -22.11 -1.11
C LYS A 154 -22.75 -23.53 -1.19
N CYS A 155 -22.12 -24.02 -0.12
CA CYS A 155 -21.57 -25.36 -0.03
C CYS A 155 -21.90 -25.97 1.34
N PRO A 156 -23.09 -26.57 1.52
CA PRO A 156 -23.55 -27.03 2.82
C PRO A 156 -22.90 -28.39 3.15
N VAL A 157 -21.63 -28.33 3.53
CA VAL A 157 -20.84 -29.48 3.99
C VAL A 157 -20.18 -29.17 5.31
N CYS A 158 -19.93 -30.21 6.10
CA CYS A 158 -19.27 -30.08 7.39
C CYS A 158 -17.83 -29.57 7.23
N VAL A 159 -17.52 -28.47 7.93
CA VAL A 159 -16.21 -27.80 7.89
C VAL A 159 -15.19 -28.34 8.90
N ALA A 160 -15.56 -29.33 9.72
CA ALA A 160 -14.64 -29.89 10.70
C ALA A 160 -13.50 -30.64 10.00
N SER A 161 -12.25 -30.39 10.41
CA SER A 161 -11.10 -31.15 9.92
C SER A 161 -11.04 -32.53 10.58
N THR A 162 -10.84 -33.57 9.77
CA THR A 162 -10.61 -34.94 10.26
C THR A 162 -9.11 -35.25 10.15
N SER A 163 -8.63 -36.29 10.85
CA SER A 163 -7.20 -36.63 10.85
C SER A 163 -6.64 -37.05 9.49
N ASP A 164 -7.52 -37.46 8.56
CA ASP A 164 -7.15 -38.00 7.24
C ASP A 164 -7.54 -37.08 6.07
N ALA A 165 -8.37 -36.06 6.29
CA ALA A 165 -8.83 -35.13 5.26
C ALA A 165 -8.96 -33.69 5.80
N ASP A 166 -8.65 -32.71 4.95
CA ASP A 166 -8.76 -31.28 5.30
C ASP A 166 -10.17 -30.87 5.78
N SER A 167 -11.20 -31.64 5.40
CA SER A 167 -12.57 -31.48 5.90
C SER A 167 -13.36 -32.80 5.91
N CYS A 168 -14.33 -32.90 6.82
CA CYS A 168 -15.24 -34.03 6.95
C CYS A 168 -16.10 -34.25 5.70
N GLY A 169 -16.58 -33.17 5.06
CA GLY A 169 -17.34 -33.25 3.81
C GLY A 169 -18.78 -33.78 3.92
N ALA A 170 -19.24 -34.15 5.13
CA ALA A 170 -20.62 -34.61 5.33
C ALA A 170 -21.63 -33.52 4.92
N ARG A 171 -22.62 -33.87 4.09
CA ARG A 171 -23.64 -32.92 3.61
C ARG A 171 -24.54 -32.46 4.75
N LEU A 172 -24.81 -31.15 4.78
CA LEU A 172 -25.65 -30.49 5.77
C LEU A 172 -26.88 -29.87 5.10
N GLU A 173 -27.87 -29.52 5.92
CA GLU A 173 -29.00 -28.70 5.47
C GLU A 173 -28.62 -27.22 5.48
N ILE A 174 -29.21 -26.45 4.56
CA ILE A 174 -29.07 -25.00 4.53
C ILE A 174 -29.97 -24.43 5.63
N VAL A 175 -29.35 -23.88 6.66
CA VAL A 175 -30.05 -23.23 7.77
C VAL A 175 -30.39 -21.79 7.40
N HIS A 176 -31.55 -21.30 7.86
CA HIS A 176 -31.92 -19.89 7.70
C HIS A 176 -30.88 -19.00 8.42
N PRO A 177 -30.44 -17.86 7.84
CA PRO A 177 -29.35 -17.05 8.38
C PRO A 177 -29.51 -16.67 9.86
N ARG A 178 -30.73 -16.29 10.27
CA ARG A 178 -31.04 -15.92 11.67
C ARG A 178 -30.91 -17.07 12.69
N GLN A 179 -30.89 -18.31 12.23
CA GLN A 179 -30.72 -19.51 13.04
C GLN A 179 -29.31 -20.08 12.92
N PHE A 180 -28.46 -19.48 12.08
CA PHE A 180 -27.11 -19.95 11.85
C PHE A 180 -26.21 -19.59 13.02
N VAL A 181 -25.59 -20.60 13.61
CA VAL A 181 -24.59 -20.48 14.66
C VAL A 181 -23.26 -21.00 14.11
N PRO A 182 -22.24 -20.15 13.94
CA PRO A 182 -20.91 -20.60 13.51
C PRO A 182 -20.38 -21.71 14.42
N ASP A 183 -19.62 -22.64 13.83
CA ASP A 183 -19.07 -23.83 14.49
C ASP A 183 -20.08 -24.84 15.01
N PHE A 184 -21.37 -24.59 14.85
CA PHE A 184 -22.44 -25.53 15.16
C PHE A 184 -23.24 -25.89 13.90
N SER A 185 -23.86 -24.88 13.27
CA SER A 185 -24.69 -25.06 12.07
C SER A 185 -23.91 -25.50 10.82
N ASN A 186 -22.60 -25.24 10.78
CA ASN A 186 -21.69 -25.66 9.71
C ASN A 186 -20.92 -26.96 10.03
N ARG A 187 -21.35 -27.71 11.06
CA ARG A 187 -20.78 -29.02 11.42
C ARG A 187 -21.89 -30.07 11.49
N CYS A 188 -21.56 -31.33 11.16
CA CYS A 188 -22.48 -32.45 11.32
C CYS A 188 -22.62 -32.84 12.79
N GLU A 189 -23.64 -33.63 13.12
CA GLU A 189 -23.91 -34.07 14.50
C GLU A 189 -22.69 -34.71 15.18
N SER A 190 -21.90 -35.50 14.44
CA SER A 190 -20.66 -36.11 14.94
C SER A 190 -19.57 -35.11 15.33
N HIS A 191 -19.63 -33.87 14.80
CA HIS A 191 -18.63 -32.82 15.00
C HIS A 191 -19.18 -31.58 15.74
N GLN A 192 -20.50 -31.51 16.00
CA GLN A 192 -21.13 -30.45 16.81
C GLN A 192 -20.78 -30.55 18.30
N GLY A 193 -20.37 -31.73 18.78
CA GLY A 193 -19.94 -31.98 20.15
C GLY A 193 -18.42 -31.93 20.39
N SER A 194 -17.61 -31.82 19.34
CA SER A 194 -16.13 -31.86 19.42
C SER A 194 -15.51 -30.47 19.68
N GLY A 195 -16.25 -29.59 20.34
CA GLY A 195 -15.79 -28.26 20.74
C GLY A 195 -14.80 -28.31 21.89
N GLN A 196 -13.65 -28.96 21.70
CA GLN A 196 -12.42 -28.77 22.48
C GLN A 196 -11.27 -29.49 21.77
N GLY A 197 -10.17 -28.77 21.55
CA GLY A 197 -8.97 -29.30 20.92
C GLY A 197 -8.52 -30.59 21.58
N GLN A 198 -8.42 -31.66 20.80
CA GLN A 198 -7.62 -32.82 21.18
C GLN A 198 -6.15 -32.39 21.19
N PHE A 199 -5.68 -31.85 22.32
CA PHE A 199 -4.32 -32.12 22.74
C PHE A 199 -4.24 -33.64 22.96
N LYS A 200 -3.82 -34.38 21.94
CA LYS A 200 -3.31 -35.73 22.15
C LYS A 200 -2.06 -35.60 23.01
N ALA A 201 -2.23 -35.74 24.31
CA ALA A 201 -1.14 -36.12 25.19
C ALA A 201 -0.59 -37.45 24.67
N GLY A 202 0.67 -37.44 24.25
CA GLY A 202 1.41 -38.67 23.99
C GLY A 202 1.53 -39.48 25.27
N GLY A 203 1.09 -40.73 25.19
CA GLY A 203 1.41 -41.84 26.08
C GLY A 203 1.17 -43.10 25.27
N GLU A 204 2.00 -44.12 25.27
CA GLU A 204 3.24 -44.45 25.99
C GLU A 204 4.14 -45.23 25.02
#